data_AF-A0A0R2D9H0-F1
#
_entry.id   AF-A0A0R2D9H0-F1
#
_cell.length_a   1.000
_cell.length_b   1.000
_cell.length_c   1.000
_cell.angle_alpha   90.00
_cell.angle_beta   90.00
_cell.angle_gamma   90.00
#
_symmetry.space_group_name_H-M   'P 1'
#
loop_
_entity.id
_entity.type
_entity.pdbx_description
1 polymer ?
#
loop_
_entity_poly.entity_id
_entity_poly.type
_entity_poly.pdbx_seq_one_letter_code
_entity_poly.pdbx_strand_id
1 'polypeptide(L)'
;MATQTLSQLADYLEEHNDQIKIGDEKLATESIYTALNQLHVLKQPVQDYFTISEDQYYQQESDHLLTLQGGTKPLSDLQDRIIVTHTDGEPSDGSLRYNYAHEDAYSAGYDVQTDLHILTYGLEVIGATEQLDHELVQKNLAKDAVLSLALAARAIAAWQTKH
;
A
#
# COMPACT_ATOMS: atom_id res chain seq x y z
N MET A 1 -12.00 -18.93 4.60
CA MET A 1 -10.99 -18.96 3.53
C MET A 1 -9.65 -18.63 4.18
N ALA A 2 -8.56 -19.29 3.80
CA ALA A 2 -7.25 -18.91 4.32
C ALA A 2 -6.88 -17.53 3.76
N THR A 3 -6.45 -16.60 4.61
CA THR A 3 -5.96 -15.30 4.15
C THR A 3 -4.61 -15.51 3.45
N GLN A 4 -4.45 -14.92 2.26
CA GLN A 4 -3.18 -14.94 1.54
C GLN A 4 -2.15 -14.07 2.29
N THR A 5 -0.90 -14.54 2.37
CA THR A 5 0.20 -13.73 2.91
C THR A 5 0.56 -12.61 1.94
N LEU A 6 1.27 -11.59 2.41
CA LEU A 6 1.71 -10.48 1.55
C LEU A 6 2.60 -10.97 0.39
N SER A 7 3.49 -11.92 0.63
CA SER A 7 4.32 -12.52 -0.43
C SER A 7 3.47 -13.30 -1.45
N GLN A 8 2.47 -14.06 -1.01
CA GLN A 8 1.56 -14.75 -1.93
C GLN A 8 0.74 -13.78 -2.79
N LEU A 9 0.39 -12.63 -2.23
CA LEU A 9 -0.26 -11.56 -2.98
C LEU A 9 0.71 -10.90 -3.97
N ALA A 10 1.97 -10.67 -3.58
CA ALA A 10 2.99 -10.14 -4.46
C ALA A 10 3.24 -11.07 -5.66
N ASP A 11 3.46 -12.37 -5.40
CA ASP A 11 3.64 -13.39 -6.45
C ASP A 11 2.46 -13.42 -7.42
N TYR A 12 1.22 -13.38 -6.89
CA TYR A 12 0.01 -13.32 -7.70
C TYR A 12 -0.05 -12.04 -8.55
N LEU A 13 0.27 -10.87 -7.99
CA LEU A 13 0.27 -9.62 -8.76
C LEU A 13 1.37 -9.58 -9.83
N GLU A 14 2.49 -10.26 -9.61
CA GLU A 14 3.54 -10.40 -10.63
C GLU A 14 3.08 -11.30 -11.77
N GLU A 15 2.51 -12.48 -11.46
CA GLU A 15 2.02 -13.44 -12.47
C GLU A 15 0.83 -12.89 -13.28
N HIS A 16 -0.06 -12.14 -12.63
CA HIS A 16 -1.30 -11.63 -13.24
C HIS A 16 -1.22 -10.16 -13.68
N ASN A 17 -0.04 -9.53 -13.62
CA ASN A 17 0.13 -8.09 -13.86
C ASN A 17 -0.48 -7.63 -15.18
N ASP A 18 -0.16 -8.31 -16.27
CA ASP A 18 -0.63 -7.93 -17.61
C ASP A 18 -2.15 -8.09 -17.76
N GLN A 19 -2.74 -9.14 -17.16
CA GLN A 19 -4.18 -9.38 -17.20
C GLN A 19 -4.96 -8.32 -16.39
N ILE A 20 -4.42 -7.94 -15.23
CA ILE A 20 -5.00 -6.87 -14.41
C ILE A 20 -4.89 -5.52 -15.12
N LYS A 21 -3.74 -5.26 -15.74
CA LYS A 21 -3.45 -4.02 -16.48
C LYS A 21 -4.35 -3.82 -17.70
N ILE A 22 -4.72 -4.88 -18.43
CA ILE A 22 -5.64 -4.77 -19.56
C ILE A 22 -7.12 -4.88 -19.16
N GLY A 23 -7.40 -5.15 -17.88
CA GLY A 23 -8.75 -5.25 -17.33
C GLY A 23 -9.43 -6.61 -17.52
N ASP A 24 -8.73 -7.60 -18.08
CA ASP A 24 -9.19 -8.98 -18.27
C ASP A 24 -9.38 -9.71 -16.93
N GLU A 25 -8.58 -9.34 -15.92
CA GLU A 25 -8.70 -9.85 -14.56
C GLU A 25 -8.93 -8.70 -13.57
N LYS A 26 -9.90 -8.87 -12.67
CA LYS A 26 -10.19 -7.86 -11.63
C LYS A 26 -9.25 -8.03 -10.45
N LEU A 27 -8.68 -6.92 -10.00
CA LEU A 27 -7.85 -6.89 -8.80
C LEU A 27 -8.67 -7.30 -7.56
N ALA A 28 -8.19 -8.31 -6.83
CA ALA A 28 -8.81 -8.77 -5.58
C ALA A 28 -8.50 -7.82 -4.40
N THR A 29 -9.06 -6.60 -4.41
CA THR A 29 -8.74 -5.56 -3.42
C THR A 29 -9.01 -5.98 -1.99
N GLU A 30 -10.06 -6.76 -1.73
CA GLU A 30 -10.38 -7.22 -0.37
C GLU A 30 -9.30 -8.12 0.23
N SER A 31 -8.63 -8.95 -0.59
CA SER A 31 -7.49 -9.76 -0.14
C SER A 31 -6.32 -8.88 0.27
N ILE A 32 -6.04 -7.85 -0.53
CA ILE A 32 -4.98 -6.86 -0.25
C ILE A 32 -5.31 -6.10 1.05
N TYR A 33 -6.52 -5.55 1.19
CA TYR A 33 -6.92 -4.83 2.39
C TYR A 33 -6.88 -5.71 3.63
N THR A 34 -7.31 -6.96 3.52
CA THR A 34 -7.26 -7.91 4.64
C THR A 34 -5.82 -8.15 5.08
N ALA A 35 -4.89 -8.39 4.14
CA ALA A 35 -3.49 -8.61 4.46
C ALA A 35 -2.82 -7.36 5.05
N LEU A 36 -3.13 -6.16 4.53
CA LEU A 36 -2.63 -4.90 5.10
C LEU A 36 -3.18 -4.66 6.52
N ASN A 37 -4.45 -4.98 6.78
CA ASN A 37 -5.05 -4.84 8.11
C ASN A 37 -4.43 -5.81 9.12
N GLN A 38 -4.01 -7.00 8.68
CA GLN A 38 -3.35 -7.99 9.53
C GLN A 38 -1.97 -7.54 10.01
N LEU A 39 -1.32 -6.59 9.33
CA LEU A 39 -0.07 -5.98 9.81
C LEU A 39 -0.25 -5.18 11.10
N HIS A 40 -1.48 -4.73 11.39
CA HIS A 40 -1.80 -3.91 12.57
C HIS A 40 -0.91 -2.65 12.72
N VAL A 41 -0.42 -2.10 11.59
CA VAL A 41 0.37 -0.85 11.53
C VAL A 41 -0.54 0.37 11.65
N LEU A 42 -1.69 0.34 10.97
CA LEU A 42 -2.75 1.34 11.13
C LEU A 42 -3.67 0.96 12.30
N LYS A 43 -4.19 1.97 13.01
CA LYS A 43 -5.13 1.81 14.13
C LYS A 43 -6.49 1.29 13.71
N GLN A 44 -6.90 1.57 12.48
CA GLN A 44 -8.19 1.17 11.91
C GLN A 44 -7.98 0.35 10.63
N PRO A 45 -9.01 -0.35 10.13
CA PRO A 45 -8.97 -0.93 8.80
C PRO A 45 -8.64 0.11 7.72
N VAL A 46 -7.77 -0.23 6.75
CA VAL A 46 -7.33 0.68 5.68
C VAL A 46 -8.49 1.34 4.93
N GLN A 47 -9.62 0.63 4.78
CA GLN A 47 -10.80 1.11 4.08
C GLN A 47 -11.48 2.29 4.79
N ASP A 48 -11.39 2.36 6.13
CA ASP A 48 -12.02 3.44 6.92
C ASP A 48 -11.35 4.79 6.62
N TYR A 49 -10.04 4.77 6.34
CA TYR A 49 -9.26 5.96 6.00
C TYR A 49 -9.69 6.59 4.68
N PHE A 50 -10.30 5.85 3.75
CA PHE A 50 -10.67 6.41 2.44
C PHE A 50 -11.64 7.59 2.53
N THR A 51 -12.42 7.67 3.62
CA THR A 51 -13.44 8.72 3.80
C THR A 51 -13.02 9.82 4.76
N ILE A 52 -11.96 9.62 5.55
CA ILE A 52 -11.46 10.67 6.43
C ILE A 52 -10.68 11.71 5.62
N SER A 53 -10.63 12.94 6.12
CA SER A 53 -9.92 13.99 5.42
C SER A 53 -8.41 13.88 5.57
N GLU A 54 -7.67 14.43 4.61
CA GLU A 54 -6.20 14.53 4.69
C GLU A 54 -5.74 15.20 5.99
N ASP A 55 -6.39 16.30 6.41
CA ASP A 55 -6.09 16.98 7.69
C ASP A 55 -6.30 16.08 8.91
N GLN A 56 -7.38 15.29 8.91
CA GLN A 56 -7.68 14.40 10.02
C GLN A 56 -6.61 13.32 10.14
N TYR A 57 -6.24 12.71 9.02
CA TYR A 57 -5.17 11.71 8.99
C TYR A 57 -3.82 12.30 9.40
N TYR A 58 -3.47 13.47 8.84
CA TYR A 58 -2.24 14.19 9.16
C TYR A 58 -2.09 14.42 10.67
N GLN A 59 -3.17 14.81 11.36
CA GLN A 59 -3.13 15.12 12.79
C GLN A 59 -3.12 13.90 13.70
N GLN A 60 -3.72 12.79 13.27
CA GLN A 60 -4.03 11.66 14.16
C GLN A 60 -3.05 10.51 14.06
N GLU A 61 -2.45 10.31 12.88
CA GLU A 61 -1.78 9.04 12.59
C GLU A 61 -0.65 9.10 11.57
N SER A 62 -0.68 10.03 10.61
CA SER A 62 0.34 10.11 9.57
C SER A 62 1.76 10.18 10.12
N ASP A 63 2.68 9.49 9.44
CA ASP A 63 4.12 9.60 9.69
C ASP A 63 4.77 10.68 8.81
N HIS A 64 3.95 11.50 8.14
CA HIS A 64 4.33 12.67 7.33
C HIS A 64 5.25 12.36 6.15
N LEU A 65 5.13 11.16 5.58
CA LEU A 65 5.77 10.79 4.32
C LEU A 65 4.88 11.16 3.13
N LEU A 66 3.57 10.94 3.24
CA LEU A 66 2.62 11.37 2.21
C LEU A 66 2.52 12.89 2.18
N THR A 67 2.45 13.42 0.97
CA THR A 67 2.23 14.83 0.68
C THR A 67 0.74 15.15 0.81
N LEU A 68 0.32 15.46 2.03
CA LEU A 68 -1.07 15.81 2.36
C LEU A 68 -1.28 17.32 2.21
N GLN A 69 -2.02 17.73 1.18
CA GLN A 69 -2.28 19.15 0.83
C GLN A 69 -3.76 19.46 0.59
N GLY A 70 -4.61 18.44 0.56
CA GLY A 70 -6.03 18.54 0.23
C GLY A 70 -6.92 18.99 1.39
N GLY A 71 -6.38 19.18 2.59
CA GLY A 71 -7.10 19.71 3.75
C GLY A 71 -8.31 18.85 4.14
N THR A 72 -9.51 19.34 3.82
CA THR A 72 -10.77 18.64 4.06
C THR A 72 -11.13 17.60 2.99
N LYS A 73 -10.33 17.46 1.92
CA LYS A 73 -10.54 16.42 0.91
C LYS A 73 -10.36 15.03 1.51
N PRO A 74 -11.15 14.04 1.09
CA PRO A 74 -11.00 12.67 1.57
C PRO A 74 -9.69 12.08 1.06
N LEU A 75 -9.05 11.21 1.86
CA LEU A 75 -7.82 10.52 1.43
C LEU A 75 -8.00 9.68 0.16
N SER A 76 -9.21 9.25 -0.14
CA SER A 76 -9.52 8.58 -1.40
C SER A 76 -9.24 9.42 -2.66
N ASP A 77 -9.11 10.74 -2.52
CA ASP A 77 -8.75 11.65 -3.62
C ASP A 77 -7.24 11.93 -3.67
N LEU A 78 -6.46 11.42 -2.72
CA LEU A 78 -5.01 11.63 -2.66
C LEU A 78 -4.33 10.94 -3.85
N GLN A 79 -3.51 11.71 -4.56
CA GLN A 79 -2.76 11.25 -5.73
C GLN A 79 -1.33 10.85 -5.41
N ASP A 80 -0.75 11.42 -4.34
CA ASP A 80 0.59 11.04 -3.91
C ASP A 80 0.66 9.56 -3.50
N ARG A 81 1.80 8.94 -3.78
CA ARG A 81 2.09 7.55 -3.42
C ARG A 81 3.50 7.44 -2.85
N ILE A 82 3.59 6.62 -1.81
CA ILE A 82 4.85 6.15 -1.25
C ILE A 82 5.03 4.68 -1.61
N ILE A 83 6.23 4.34 -2.10
CA ILE A 83 6.67 2.96 -2.31
C ILE A 83 7.71 2.59 -1.26
N VAL A 84 7.65 1.35 -0.78
CA VAL A 84 8.72 0.75 0.02
C VAL A 84 9.78 0.21 -0.94
N THR A 85 10.98 0.79 -0.92
CA THR A 85 12.02 0.50 -1.92
C THR A 85 12.94 -0.64 -1.51
N HIS A 86 13.27 -0.76 -0.23
CA HIS A 86 14.09 -1.84 0.32
C HIS A 86 14.06 -1.78 1.85
N THR A 87 14.61 -2.82 2.45
CA THR A 87 14.86 -2.90 3.89
C THR A 87 16.35 -2.95 4.18
N ASP A 88 16.75 -2.31 5.27
CA ASP A 88 18.09 -2.36 5.83
C ASP A 88 18.04 -2.91 7.27
N GLY A 89 19.18 -3.38 7.75
CA GLY A 89 19.33 -3.95 9.09
C GLY A 89 19.19 -5.47 9.12
N GLU A 90 19.47 -6.07 10.27
CA GLU A 90 19.33 -7.52 10.47
C GLU A 90 18.13 -7.79 11.39
N PRO A 91 17.05 -8.46 10.94
CA PRO A 91 15.89 -8.70 11.81
C PRO A 91 16.25 -9.36 13.15
N SER A 92 17.31 -10.18 13.16
CA SER A 92 17.88 -10.83 14.35
C SER A 92 18.42 -9.86 15.43
N ASP A 93 18.77 -8.63 15.06
CA ASP A 93 19.28 -7.59 15.98
C ASP A 93 18.23 -6.53 16.36
N GLY A 94 17.01 -6.66 15.81
CA GLY A 94 15.90 -5.73 16.05
C GLY A 94 16.01 -4.38 15.33
N SER A 95 16.92 -4.22 14.36
CA SER A 95 17.20 -2.96 13.66
C SER A 95 16.57 -2.83 12.26
N LEU A 96 15.42 -3.46 12.03
CA LEU A 96 14.69 -3.34 10.76
C LEU A 96 14.36 -1.88 10.42
N ARG A 97 14.80 -1.43 9.24
CA ARG A 97 14.47 -0.11 8.68
C ARG A 97 13.96 -0.26 7.26
N TYR A 98 12.98 0.56 6.92
CA TYR A 98 12.44 0.65 5.56
C TYR A 98 12.88 1.97 4.92
N ASN A 99 13.19 1.90 3.64
CA ASN A 99 13.46 3.08 2.82
C ASN A 99 12.28 3.34 1.88
N TYR A 100 11.94 4.62 1.73
CA TYR A 100 10.75 5.07 1.02
C TYR A 100 11.11 6.01 -0.12
N ALA A 101 10.32 5.95 -1.19
CA ALA A 101 10.37 6.92 -2.28
C ALA A 101 8.95 7.35 -2.66
N HIS A 102 8.83 8.53 -3.27
CA HIS A 102 7.59 8.95 -3.91
C HIS A 102 7.54 8.40 -5.33
N GLU A 103 6.36 7.95 -5.73
CA GLU A 103 6.03 7.56 -7.09
C GLU A 103 4.80 8.35 -7.55
N ASP A 104 4.79 8.79 -8.80
CA ASP A 104 3.71 9.63 -9.34
C ASP A 104 2.91 8.88 -10.41
N ALA A 105 1.84 8.22 -9.97
CA ALA A 105 0.89 7.54 -10.85
C ALA A 105 -0.03 8.52 -11.61
N TYR A 106 0.07 9.84 -11.42
CA TYR A 106 -0.85 10.83 -11.98
C TYR A 106 -0.16 11.92 -12.84
N SER A 107 1.16 11.87 -12.98
CA SER A 107 2.00 12.87 -13.67
C SER A 107 1.50 13.27 -15.07
N ALA A 108 0.95 12.31 -15.84
CA ALA A 108 0.41 12.52 -17.18
C ALA A 108 -1.04 12.02 -17.33
N GLY A 109 -1.78 12.01 -16.22
CA GLY A 109 -3.01 11.22 -16.07
C GLY A 109 -2.72 9.92 -15.33
N TYR A 110 -3.78 9.21 -14.96
CA TYR A 110 -3.65 7.99 -14.16
C TYR A 110 -2.97 6.85 -14.92
N ASP A 111 -1.84 6.37 -14.40
CA ASP A 111 -1.11 5.19 -14.88
C ASP A 111 -1.30 4.00 -13.94
N VAL A 112 -2.09 3.03 -14.40
CA VAL A 112 -2.35 1.78 -13.68
C VAL A 112 -1.08 0.95 -13.48
N GLN A 113 -0.08 1.04 -14.38
CA GLN A 113 1.16 0.29 -14.27
C GLN A 113 1.97 0.74 -13.07
N THR A 114 2.00 2.04 -12.78
CA THR A 114 2.71 2.60 -11.62
C THR A 114 2.08 2.14 -10.32
N ASP A 115 0.75 2.24 -10.17
CA ASP A 115 0.07 1.75 -8.96
C ASP A 115 0.18 0.22 -8.81
N LEU A 116 0.21 -0.54 -9.91
CA LEU A 116 0.50 -1.98 -9.88
C LEU A 116 1.93 -2.27 -9.42
N HIS A 117 2.92 -1.51 -9.91
CA HIS A 117 4.31 -1.65 -9.48
C HIS A 117 4.48 -1.36 -7.99
N ILE A 118 3.88 -0.26 -7.50
CA ILE A 118 3.89 0.11 -6.08
C ILE A 118 3.32 -1.02 -5.23
N LEU A 119 2.19 -1.60 -5.65
CA LEU A 119 1.57 -2.73 -4.96
C LEU A 119 2.45 -3.98 -4.97
N THR A 120 2.82 -4.47 -6.15
CA THR A 120 3.58 -5.73 -6.28
C THR A 120 4.87 -5.65 -5.47
N TYR A 121 5.65 -4.60 -5.69
CA TYR A 121 6.96 -4.47 -5.06
C TYR A 121 6.86 -4.16 -3.57
N GLY A 122 5.92 -3.29 -3.16
CA GLY A 122 5.71 -3.00 -1.74
C GLY A 122 5.28 -4.23 -0.95
N LEU A 123 4.38 -5.05 -1.51
CA LEU A 123 3.96 -6.31 -0.88
C LEU A 123 5.08 -7.34 -0.82
N GLU A 124 5.93 -7.41 -1.85
CA GLU A 124 7.12 -8.28 -1.87
C GLU A 124 8.07 -7.93 -0.73
N VAL A 125 8.47 -6.67 -0.63
CA VAL A 125 9.44 -6.18 0.37
C VAL A 125 8.89 -6.33 1.79
N ILE A 126 7.64 -5.93 2.03
CA ILE A 126 7.02 -6.04 3.36
C ILE A 126 6.81 -7.52 3.71
N GLY A 127 6.33 -8.33 2.78
CA GLY A 127 6.08 -9.75 2.99
C GLY A 127 7.34 -10.53 3.35
N ALA A 128 8.47 -10.21 2.74
CA ALA A 128 9.76 -10.81 3.10
C ALA A 128 10.13 -10.56 4.58
N THR A 129 9.83 -9.37 5.11
CA THR A 129 10.11 -9.03 6.51
C THR A 129 9.05 -9.54 7.49
N GLU A 130 7.79 -9.62 7.07
CA GLU A 130 6.69 -10.12 7.90
C GLU A 130 6.89 -11.59 8.27
N GLN A 131 7.38 -12.39 7.32
CA GLN A 131 7.72 -13.81 7.55
C GLN A 131 8.83 -14.01 8.60
N LEU A 132 9.66 -12.98 8.83
CA LEU A 132 10.77 -13.04 9.78
C LEU A 132 10.35 -12.58 11.17
N ASP A 133 9.71 -11.41 11.26
CA ASP A 133 9.27 -10.84 12.53
C ASP A 133 8.13 -9.82 12.34
N HIS A 134 6.92 -10.28 12.65
CA HIS A 134 5.71 -9.46 12.59
C HIS A 134 5.76 -8.21 13.48
N GLU A 135 6.31 -8.32 14.71
CA GLU A 135 6.35 -7.21 15.65
C GLU A 135 7.31 -6.10 15.17
N LEU A 136 8.42 -6.49 14.54
CA LEU A 136 9.33 -5.52 13.91
C LEU A 136 8.69 -4.82 12.72
N VAL A 137 7.93 -5.52 11.87
CA VAL A 137 7.18 -4.88 10.79
C VAL A 137 6.17 -3.89 11.37
N GLN A 138 5.35 -4.33 12.31
CA GLN A 138 4.33 -3.50 12.94
C GLN A 138 4.91 -2.21 13.54
N LYS A 139 6.09 -2.32 14.16
CA LYS A 139 6.76 -1.20 14.82
C LYS A 139 7.45 -0.24 13.87
N ASN A 140 8.05 -0.73 12.78
CA ASN A 140 8.97 0.06 11.95
C ASN A 140 8.40 0.45 10.58
N LEU A 141 7.36 -0.22 10.09
CA LEU A 141 6.73 0.14 8.83
C LEU A 141 5.91 1.43 9.00
N ALA A 142 6.17 2.42 8.15
CA ALA A 142 5.44 3.67 8.13
C ALA A 142 3.96 3.46 7.77
N LYS A 143 3.08 4.14 8.51
CA LYS A 143 1.63 4.12 8.32
C LYS A 143 1.23 4.66 6.95
N ASP A 144 1.91 5.72 6.53
CA ASP A 144 1.74 6.35 5.22
C ASP A 144 2.04 5.37 4.07
N ALA A 145 3.00 4.46 4.23
CA ALA A 145 3.31 3.45 3.21
C ALA A 145 2.20 2.37 3.14
N VAL A 146 1.65 1.94 4.27
CA VAL A 146 0.51 1.01 4.30
C VAL A 146 -0.73 1.65 3.67
N LEU A 147 -1.00 2.92 3.98
CA LEU A 147 -2.09 3.66 3.35
C LEU A 147 -1.88 3.84 1.85
N SER A 148 -0.64 4.11 1.41
CA SER A 148 -0.29 4.22 -0.01
C SER A 148 -0.63 2.95 -0.80
N LEU A 149 -0.30 1.76 -0.26
CA LEU A 149 -0.68 0.49 -0.87
C LEU A 149 -2.21 0.33 -0.99
N ALA A 150 -2.94 0.69 0.07
CA ALA A 150 -4.40 0.63 0.03
C ALA A 150 -5.00 1.60 -1.00
N LEU A 151 -4.46 2.81 -1.13
CA LEU A 151 -4.89 3.80 -2.13
C LEU A 151 -4.58 3.34 -3.56
N ALA A 152 -3.42 2.73 -3.79
CA ALA A 152 -3.05 2.14 -5.08
C ALA A 152 -4.03 1.03 -5.50
N ALA A 153 -4.33 0.08 -4.60
CA ALA A 153 -5.32 -0.96 -4.85
C ALA A 153 -6.71 -0.41 -5.18
N ARG A 154 -7.14 0.63 -4.43
CA ARG A 154 -8.40 1.31 -4.70
C ARG A 154 -8.40 2.00 -6.07
N ALA A 155 -7.32 2.68 -6.44
CA ALA A 155 -7.21 3.39 -7.70
C ALA A 155 -7.24 2.44 -8.91
N ILE A 156 -6.55 1.30 -8.82
CA ILE A 156 -6.59 0.25 -9.85
C ILE A 156 -8.02 -0.27 -10.02
N ALA A 157 -8.69 -0.64 -8.92
CA ALA A 157 -10.07 -1.12 -8.99
C ALA A 157 -11.01 -0.05 -9.58
N ALA A 158 -10.87 1.22 -9.18
CA ALA A 158 -11.64 2.31 -9.74
C ALA A 158 -11.39 2.49 -11.25
N TRP A 159 -10.14 2.37 -11.70
CA TRP A 159 -9.79 2.40 -13.12
C TRP A 159 -10.41 1.23 -13.91
N GLN A 160 -10.39 0.02 -13.35
CA GLN A 160 -11.01 -1.18 -13.91
C GLN A 160 -12.54 -1.15 -13.96
N THR A 161 -13.21 -0.19 -13.31
CA THR A 161 -14.67 0.00 -13.48
C THR A 161 -15.02 0.91 -14.65
N LYS A 162 -14.04 1.65 -15.17
CA LYS A 162 -14.20 2.60 -16.27
C LYS A 162 -13.73 2.05 -17.62
N HIS A 163 -13.05 0.89 -17.60
CA HIS A 163 -12.49 0.18 -18.74
C HIS A 163 -12.92 -1.29 -18.64
#